data_AF-A0A9C8WR14-F1
#
_entry.id   AF-A0A9C8WR14-F1
#
_cell.length_a   1.000
_cell.length_b   1.000
_cell.length_c   1.000
_cell.angle_alpha   90.00
_cell.angle_beta   90.00
_cell.angle_gamma   90.00
#
_symmetry.space_group_name_H-M   'P 1'
#
loop_
_entity.id
_entity.type
_entity.pdbx_description
1 polymer ?
#
loop_
_entity_poly.entity_id
_entity_poly.type
_entity_poly.pdbx_seq_one_letter_code
_entity_poly.pdbx_strand_id
1 'polypeptide(L)' 'MRNNQRAADALRPVSLEYNPQPHADGSVLIKMGGTHVLCGVSVEDRV' A
#
# COMPACT_ATOMS: atom_id res chain seq x y z
N MET A 1 -0.01 27.45 1.89
CA MET A 1 -0.07 26.47 0.77
C MET A 1 0.72 25.23 1.17
N ARG A 2 0.26 24.01 0.88
CA ARG A 2 1.04 22.80 1.16
C ARG A 2 2.21 22.71 0.15
N ASN A 3 3.36 22.20 0.57
CA ASN A 3 4.59 22.11 -0.25
C ASN A 3 4.44 21.32 -1.56
N ASN A 4 3.39 20.50 -1.68
CA ASN A 4 3.11 19.65 -2.83
C ASN A 4 1.93 20.14 -3.69
N GLN A 5 1.56 21.43 -3.59
CA GLN A 5 0.51 22.06 -4.39
C GLN A 5 -0.84 21.33 -4.39
N ARG A 6 -1.12 20.55 -3.33
CA ARG A 6 -2.42 19.91 -3.13
C ARG A 6 -3.36 20.76 -2.30
N ALA A 7 -4.65 20.73 -2.65
CA ALA A 7 -5.74 21.29 -1.87
C ALA A 7 -5.76 20.74 -0.43
N ALA A 8 -6.37 21.48 0.51
CA ALA A 8 -6.36 21.18 1.94
C ALA A 8 -7.14 19.92 2.34
N ASP A 9 -7.90 19.35 1.42
CA ASP A 9 -8.74 18.16 1.53
C ASP A 9 -8.27 17.02 0.61
N ALA A 10 -7.47 17.32 -0.42
CA ALA A 10 -6.92 16.30 -1.30
C ALA A 10 -5.97 15.34 -0.54
N LEU A 11 -6.03 14.05 -0.88
CA LEU A 11 -5.10 12.98 -0.45
C LEU A 11 -3.78 13.02 -1.25
N ARG A 12 -2.73 12.35 -0.76
CA ARG A 12 -1.48 12.17 -1.51
C ARG A 12 -1.72 11.16 -2.66
N PRO A 13 -0.91 11.15 -3.74
CA PRO A 13 -1.03 10.13 -4.78
C PRO A 13 -0.98 8.72 -4.19
N VAL A 14 -1.91 7.86 -4.59
CA VAL A 14 -2.01 6.47 -4.12
C VAL A 14 -1.77 5.52 -5.28
N SER A 15 -0.93 4.51 -5.09
CA SER A 15 -0.78 3.39 -6.02
C SER A 15 -0.78 2.07 -5.27
N LEU A 16 -1.38 1.06 -5.90
CA LEU A 16 -1.44 -0.31 -5.40
C LEU A 16 -0.76 -1.23 -6.40
N GLU A 17 0.21 -2.00 -5.94
CA GLU A 17 0.86 -3.06 -6.71
C GLU A 17 0.52 -4.39 -6.06
N TYR A 18 -0.12 -5.27 -6.82
CA TYR A 18 -0.60 -6.57 -6.34
C TYR A 18 0.47 -7.64 -6.50
N ASN A 19 0.50 -8.58 -5.56
CA ASN A 19 1.42 -9.72 -5.51
C ASN A 19 2.93 -9.36 -5.57
N PRO A 20 3.42 -8.31 -4.88
CA PRO A 20 4.85 -7.96 -4.85
C PRO A 20 5.69 -8.96 -4.05
N GLN A 21 5.08 -9.80 -3.20
CA GLN A 21 5.77 -10.82 -2.40
C GLN A 21 5.29 -12.23 -2.84
N PRO A 22 6.09 -12.97 -3.63
CA PRO A 22 5.70 -14.28 -4.18
C PRO A 22 5.47 -15.38 -3.15
N HIS A 23 6.05 -15.25 -1.96
CA HIS A 23 5.92 -16.24 -0.89
C HIS A 23 4.71 -16.02 0.03
N ALA A 24 4.00 -14.90 -0.10
CA ALA A 24 2.78 -14.65 0.68
C ALA A 24 1.56 -15.22 -0.05
N ASP A 25 0.59 -15.76 0.69
CA ASP A 25 -0.69 -16.22 0.12
C ASP A 25 -1.47 -15.07 -0.54
N GLY A 26 -1.26 -13.85 -0.04
CA GLY A 26 -1.63 -12.61 -0.72
C GLY A 26 -0.71 -11.48 -0.31
N SER A 27 -0.39 -10.58 -1.24
CA SER A 27 0.41 -9.39 -0.92
C SER A 27 0.01 -8.16 -1.73
N VAL A 28 0.21 -6.99 -1.12
CA VAL A 28 0.00 -5.69 -1.78
C VAL A 28 1.05 -4.69 -1.29
N LEU A 29 1.65 -3.95 -2.22
CA LEU A 29 2.50 -2.81 -1.93
C LEU A 29 1.67 -1.54 -2.13
N ILE A 30 1.45 -0.81 -1.04
CA ILE A 30 0.70 0.44 -1.01
C ILE A 30 1.70 1.60 -0.95
N LYS A 31 1.58 2.54 -1.89
CA LYS A 31 2.37 3.79 -1.89
C LYS A 31 1.42 4.98 -1.76
N MET A 32 1.65 5.83 -0.76
CA MET A 32 0.88 7.05 -0.49
C MET A 32 1.83 8.25 -0.45
N GLY A 33 2.13 8.83 -1.61
CA GLY A 33 3.27 9.73 -1.76
C GLY A 33 4.56 9.02 -1.38
N GLY A 34 5.38 9.61 -0.51
CA GLY A 34 6.63 8.99 -0.04
C GLY A 34 6.47 7.91 1.05
N THR A 35 5.25 7.61 1.48
CA THR A 35 4.99 6.52 2.45
C THR A 35 4.76 5.22 1.69
N HIS A 36 5.55 4.19 1.99
CA HIS A 36 5.43 2.87 1.38
C HIS A 36 5.18 1.80 2.44
N VAL A 37 4.22 0.91 2.20
CA VAL A 37 3.87 -0.19 3.11
C VAL A 37 3.68 -1.47 2.30
N LEU A 38 4.41 -2.52 2.66
CA LEU A 38 4.19 -3.87 2.15
C LEU A 38 3.27 -4.62 3.12
N CYS A 39 2.11 -5.05 2.62
CA CYS A 39 1.17 -5.89 3.36
C CYS A 39 1.27 -7.32 2.83
N GLY A 40 1.53 -8.28 3.72
CA GLY A 40 1.50 -9.71 3.44
C GLY A 40 0.40 -10.38 4.25
N VAL A 41 -0.24 -11.37 3.64
CA VAL A 41 -1.25 -12.22 4.27
C VAL A 41 -0.74 -13.66 4.21
N SER A 42 -0.96 -14.39 5.29
CA SER A 42 -0.70 -15.82 5.39
C SER A 42 -1.98 -16.52 5.85
N VAL A 43 -2.25 -17.70 5.29
CA VAL A 43 -3.37 -18.56 5.68
C VAL A 43 -2.84 -19.69 6.55
N GLU A 44 -3.44 -19.90 7.72
CA GLU A 44 -3.18 -21.06 8.57
C GLU A 44 -4.44 -21.94 8.55
N ASP A 45 -4.30 -23.17 8.06
CA ASP A 45 -5.36 -24.17 8.16
C ASP A 45 -5.48 -24.64 9.61
N ARG A 46 -6.45 -24.10 10.36
CA ARG A 46 -6.87 -24.66 11.64
C ARG A 46 -8.04 -25.61 11.41
N VAL A 47 -7.74 -26.91 11.47
CA VAL A 47 -8.71 -27.99 11.67
C VAL A 47 -8.65 -28.48 13.11
#